data_AF-A0A8J5PF48-F1
#
_entry.id   AF-A0A8J5PF48-F1
#
_cell.length_a   1.000
_cell.length_b   1.000
_cell.length_c   1.000
_cell.angle_alpha   90.00
_cell.angle_beta   90.00
_cell.angle_gamma   90.00
#
_symmetry.space_group_name_H-M   'P 1'
#
loop_
_entity.id
_entity.type
_entity.pdbx_description
1 polymer ?
#
loop_
_entity_poly.entity_id
_entity_poly.type
_entity_poly.pdbx_seq_one_letter_code
_entity_poly.pdbx_strand_id
1 'polypeptide(L)'
;MIRKVDHEPDDTEPEYVPHTNVKGYEWFEMGIFTRWDSPSKCQVLCIDTPFDLPNQLKASLERRPSGLNFGDPFAMHVDLIDLIIKYYDLSVWRVRDPVRKLEEVSIPSFFVTFAPKGQSPEKSNWLQNRPYAGRLFKPMHDISRHGIHTSEILSATIETLQEMLRYQTEVYDKEPWTHEKTYQVQAKEYLRFQIQLTKSLKLRSDSNQKRLENEVNLVRNQPG
;
A
#
# COMPACT_ATOMS: atom_id res chain seq x y z
N MET A 1 4.39 -2.80 -5.98
CA MET A 1 5.07 -3.63 -4.95
C MET A 1 6.58 -3.53 -5.09
N ILE A 2 7.28 -3.13 -4.02
CA ILE A 2 8.75 -3.20 -3.92
C ILE A 2 9.15 -4.58 -3.38
N ARG A 3 10.35 -5.04 -3.72
CA ARG A 3 10.96 -6.23 -3.12
C ARG A 3 11.14 -6.01 -1.61
N LYS A 4 11.03 -7.09 -0.83
CA LYS A 4 11.35 -7.08 0.60
C LYS A 4 12.81 -6.69 0.83
N VAL A 5 13.08 -6.20 2.04
CA VAL A 5 14.46 -6.03 2.47
C VAL A 5 14.96 -7.31 3.14
N ASP A 6 16.05 -7.87 2.62
CA ASP A 6 16.51 -9.25 2.87
C ASP A 6 16.78 -9.62 4.34
N HIS A 7 17.07 -8.65 5.21
CA HIS A 7 17.57 -8.94 6.56
C HIS A 7 16.52 -8.90 7.67
N GLU A 8 15.33 -8.34 7.46
CA GLU A 8 14.24 -8.25 8.45
C GLU A 8 13.02 -7.61 7.76
N PRO A 9 12.12 -8.40 7.16
CA PRO A 9 10.90 -7.86 6.59
C PRO A 9 9.85 -7.63 7.69
N ASP A 10 9.21 -6.45 7.70
CA ASP A 10 8.14 -6.13 8.65
C ASP A 10 6.80 -6.81 8.30
N ASP A 11 6.73 -7.46 7.13
CA ASP A 11 5.58 -8.25 6.67
C ASP A 11 5.91 -9.74 6.50
N THR A 12 4.94 -10.60 6.80
CA THR A 12 5.01 -12.06 6.60
C THR A 12 4.43 -12.51 5.25
N GLU A 13 4.06 -11.57 4.38
CA GLU A 13 3.41 -11.86 3.10
C GLU A 13 4.42 -12.43 2.08
N PRO A 14 4.00 -13.06 0.98
CA PRO A 14 4.92 -13.59 -0.03
C PRO A 14 5.85 -12.52 -0.63
N GLU A 15 6.94 -12.93 -1.27
CA GLU A 15 7.66 -12.03 -2.16
C GLU A 15 6.90 -11.93 -3.50
N TYR A 16 6.58 -10.70 -3.91
CA TYR A 16 5.80 -10.40 -5.12
C TYR A 16 6.69 -9.89 -6.26
N VAL A 17 7.97 -9.66 -5.98
CA VAL A 17 8.95 -9.25 -6.97
C VAL A 17 9.94 -10.39 -7.20
N PRO A 18 9.91 -11.07 -8.36
CA PRO A 18 10.82 -12.16 -8.68
C PRO A 18 12.29 -11.75 -8.45
N HIS A 19 13.12 -12.65 -7.93
CA HIS A 19 14.55 -12.39 -7.74
C HIS A 19 15.28 -12.05 -9.05
N THR A 20 14.75 -12.54 -10.18
CA THR A 20 15.23 -12.25 -11.54
C THR A 20 14.90 -10.83 -12.01
N ASN A 21 13.97 -10.13 -11.37
CA ASN A 21 13.60 -8.77 -11.72
C ASN A 21 14.70 -7.79 -11.27
N VAL A 22 15.47 -7.28 -12.22
CA VAL A 22 16.61 -6.38 -11.96
C VAL A 22 16.17 -5.01 -11.41
N LYS A 23 14.90 -4.62 -11.62
CA LYS A 23 14.36 -3.34 -11.13
C LYS A 23 14.04 -3.35 -9.64
N GLY A 24 13.86 -4.53 -9.03
CA GLY A 24 13.53 -4.65 -7.61
C GLY A 24 12.11 -4.21 -7.24
N TYR A 25 11.23 -4.01 -8.23
CA TYR A 25 9.81 -3.75 -8.03
C TYR A 25 8.96 -4.38 -9.15
N GLU A 26 7.69 -4.61 -8.85
CA GLU A 26 6.65 -5.07 -9.78
C GLU A 26 5.39 -4.23 -9.62
N TRP A 27 4.78 -3.89 -10.75
CA TRP A 27 3.52 -3.14 -10.82
C TRP A 27 2.42 -4.11 -11.22
N PHE A 28 1.30 -4.05 -10.49
CA PHE A 28 0.07 -4.76 -10.79
C PHE A 28 -0.97 -3.69 -11.13
N GLU A 29 -1.28 -3.52 -12.41
CA GLU A 29 -2.29 -2.56 -12.91
C GLU A 29 -3.68 -3.19 -12.82
N MET A 30 -4.12 -3.45 -11.58
CA MET A 30 -5.35 -4.20 -11.31
C MET A 30 -6.58 -3.56 -11.97
N GLY A 31 -7.18 -4.30 -12.93
CA GLY A 31 -8.44 -3.95 -13.56
C GLY A 31 -9.58 -4.81 -13.02
N ILE A 32 -10.67 -4.19 -12.55
CA ILE A 32 -11.81 -4.91 -11.98
C ILE A 32 -13.07 -4.53 -12.73
N PHE A 33 -13.72 -5.53 -13.32
CA PHE A 33 -14.96 -5.37 -14.07
C PHE A 33 -16.04 -6.22 -13.43
N THR A 34 -17.11 -5.57 -13.00
CA THR A 34 -18.25 -6.25 -12.38
C THR A 34 -19.46 -6.19 -13.27
N ARG A 35 -20.05 -7.36 -13.53
CA ARG A 35 -21.28 -7.51 -14.27
C ARG A 35 -22.33 -8.15 -13.37
N TRP A 36 -23.49 -7.50 -13.26
CA TRP A 36 -24.64 -8.01 -12.54
C TRP A 36 -25.82 -8.10 -13.52
N ASP A 37 -26.19 -9.32 -13.88
CA ASP A 37 -27.28 -9.58 -14.85
C ASP A 37 -28.61 -9.86 -14.13
N SER A 38 -28.56 -10.52 -12.97
CA SER A 38 -29.73 -10.87 -12.17
C SER A 38 -29.36 -11.04 -10.69
N PRO A 39 -30.33 -11.06 -9.76
CA PRO A 39 -30.10 -11.30 -8.33
C PRO A 39 -29.42 -12.65 -7.99
N SER A 40 -29.24 -13.54 -8.95
CA SER A 40 -28.55 -14.83 -8.79
C SER A 40 -27.30 -14.96 -9.66
N LYS A 41 -26.98 -13.93 -10.45
CA LYS A 41 -25.87 -13.94 -11.40
C LYS A 41 -25.15 -12.61 -11.36
N CYS A 42 -24.08 -12.56 -10.57
CA CYS A 42 -22.99 -11.64 -10.86
C CYS A 42 -21.69 -12.36 -11.21
N GLN A 43 -20.84 -11.62 -11.92
CA GLN A 43 -19.50 -12.01 -12.32
C GLN A 43 -18.55 -10.84 -12.05
N VAL A 44 -17.36 -11.17 -11.55
CA VAL A 44 -16.25 -10.23 -11.42
C VAL A 44 -15.09 -10.74 -12.23
N LEU A 45 -14.58 -9.92 -13.14
CA LEU A 45 -13.35 -10.17 -13.86
C LEU A 45 -12.26 -9.29 -13.26
N CYS A 46 -11.22 -9.92 -12.72
CA CYS A 46 -10.02 -9.26 -12.25
C CYS A 46 -8.89 -9.52 -13.25
N ILE A 47 -8.17 -8.46 -13.64
CA ILE A 47 -7.07 -8.48 -14.60
C ILE A 47 -5.83 -7.90 -13.92
N ASP A 48 -4.66 -8.45 -14.25
CA ASP A 48 -3.35 -8.01 -13.76
C ASP A 48 -3.25 -7.94 -12.23
N THR A 49 -3.67 -9.03 -11.58
CA THR A 49 -3.70 -9.17 -10.12
C THR A 49 -2.46 -9.88 -9.59
N PRO A 50 -2.09 -9.66 -8.31
CA PRO A 50 -1.13 -10.51 -7.61
C PRO A 50 -1.48 -12.00 -7.75
N PHE A 51 -0.47 -12.85 -7.86
CA PHE A 51 -0.65 -14.28 -8.14
C PHE A 51 -1.46 -15.03 -7.06
N ASP A 52 -1.47 -14.51 -5.83
CA ASP A 52 -2.17 -15.12 -4.70
C ASP A 52 -3.61 -14.59 -4.54
N LEU A 53 -3.99 -13.51 -5.23
CA LEU A 53 -5.32 -12.89 -5.11
C LEU A 53 -6.47 -13.89 -5.29
N PRO A 54 -6.47 -14.82 -6.27
CA PRO A 54 -7.56 -15.78 -6.42
C PRO A 54 -7.73 -16.69 -5.19
N ASN A 55 -6.62 -17.16 -4.63
CA ASN A 55 -6.64 -18.03 -3.45
C ASN A 55 -7.04 -17.27 -2.19
N GLN A 56 -6.53 -16.04 -2.02
CA GLN A 56 -6.90 -15.17 -0.92
C GLN A 56 -8.38 -14.79 -0.96
N LEU A 57 -8.91 -14.47 -2.15
CA LEU A 57 -10.32 -14.14 -2.36
C LEU A 57 -11.22 -15.33 -2.05
N LYS A 58 -10.86 -16.51 -2.55
CA LYS A 58 -11.57 -17.75 -2.21
C LYS A 58 -11.57 -18.00 -0.70
N ALA A 59 -10.42 -17.88 -0.04
CA ALA A 59 -10.30 -18.07 1.40
C ALA A 59 -11.10 -17.02 2.21
N SER A 60 -11.17 -15.77 1.74
CA SER A 60 -11.99 -14.72 2.36
C SER A 60 -13.46 -15.10 2.29
N LEU A 61 -13.93 -15.48 1.10
CA LEU A 61 -15.32 -15.87 0.85
C LEU A 61 -15.73 -17.10 1.67
N GLU A 62 -14.85 -18.11 1.78
CA GLU A 62 -15.08 -19.32 2.58
C GLU A 62 -15.13 -19.04 4.10
N ARG A 63 -14.45 -17.99 4.58
CA ARG A 63 -14.44 -17.62 6.00
C ARG A 63 -15.69 -16.84 6.42
N ARG A 64 -16.48 -16.32 5.47
CA ARG A 64 -17.63 -15.48 5.81
C ARG A 64 -18.64 -16.25 6.68
N PRO A 65 -19.16 -15.63 7.76
CA PRO A 65 -20.19 -16.27 8.58
C PRO A 65 -21.52 -16.43 7.83
N SER A 66 -21.75 -15.59 6.82
CA SER A 66 -22.91 -15.63 5.94
C SER A 66 -22.46 -15.57 4.47
N GLY A 67 -23.18 -16.30 3.63
CA GLY A 67 -22.94 -16.28 2.18
C GLY A 67 -23.14 -14.89 1.57
N LEU A 68 -22.58 -14.70 0.37
CA LEU A 68 -22.79 -13.47 -0.39
C LEU A 68 -24.28 -13.26 -0.66
N ASN A 69 -24.71 -12.02 -0.41
CA ASN A 69 -26.06 -11.59 -0.72
C ASN A 69 -26.13 -11.14 -2.18
N PHE A 70 -26.38 -12.07 -3.10
CA PHE A 70 -26.42 -11.77 -4.54
C PHE A 70 -27.57 -10.83 -4.97
N GLY A 71 -28.52 -10.56 -4.07
CA GLY A 71 -29.53 -9.51 -4.25
C GLY A 71 -28.96 -8.10 -4.10
N ASP A 72 -27.75 -7.95 -3.56
CA ASP A 72 -27.03 -6.69 -3.49
C ASP A 72 -25.90 -6.67 -4.53
N PRO A 73 -25.96 -5.78 -5.54
CA PRO A 73 -24.96 -5.73 -6.61
C PRO A 73 -23.56 -5.34 -6.13
N PHE A 74 -23.43 -4.80 -4.91
CA PHE A 74 -22.16 -4.40 -4.30
C PHE A 74 -21.56 -5.47 -3.37
N ALA A 75 -22.30 -6.54 -3.07
CA ALA A 75 -21.88 -7.52 -2.05
C ALA A 75 -20.55 -8.21 -2.38
N MET A 76 -20.26 -8.43 -3.67
CA MET A 76 -19.01 -9.07 -4.10
C MET A 76 -17.79 -8.15 -3.99
N HIS A 77 -17.99 -6.82 -4.00
CA HIS A 77 -16.87 -5.89 -3.89
C HIS A 77 -16.31 -5.86 -2.48
N VAL A 78 -17.05 -6.31 -1.47
CA VAL A 78 -16.64 -6.30 -0.06
C VAL A 78 -15.31 -7.02 0.15
N ASP A 79 -15.25 -8.33 -0.14
CA ASP A 79 -14.03 -9.13 0.04
C ASP A 79 -12.91 -8.70 -0.91
N LEU A 80 -13.26 -8.19 -2.10
CA LEU A 80 -12.29 -7.72 -3.08
C LEU A 80 -11.61 -6.42 -2.62
N ILE A 81 -12.38 -5.46 -2.09
CA ILE A 81 -11.88 -4.20 -1.54
C ILE A 81 -10.97 -4.48 -0.34
N ASP A 82 -11.36 -5.41 0.55
CA ASP A 82 -10.51 -5.84 1.67
C ASP A 82 -9.13 -6.29 1.20
N LEU A 83 -9.07 -7.15 0.19
CA LEU A 83 -7.82 -7.65 -0.35
C LEU A 83 -7.00 -6.57 -1.05
N ILE A 84 -7.64 -5.71 -1.84
CA ILE A 84 -6.97 -4.59 -2.50
C ILE A 84 -6.34 -3.65 -1.48
N ILE A 85 -7.08 -3.31 -0.43
CA ILE A 85 -6.57 -2.46 0.66
C ILE A 85 -5.43 -3.16 1.41
N LYS A 86 -5.49 -4.48 1.60
CA LYS A 86 -4.36 -5.26 2.14
C LYS A 86 -3.11 -5.13 1.26
N TYR A 87 -3.25 -5.27 -0.07
CA TYR A 87 -2.13 -5.11 -1.00
C TYR A 87 -1.57 -3.67 -1.03
N TYR A 88 -2.44 -2.67 -0.84
CA TYR A 88 -2.00 -1.28 -0.72
C TYR A 88 -1.30 -0.98 0.59
N ASP A 89 -1.80 -1.49 1.73
CA ASP A 89 -1.09 -1.38 3.00
C ASP A 89 0.30 -2.00 2.86
N LEU A 90 0.39 -3.22 2.33
CA LEU A 90 1.65 -3.90 2.04
C LEU A 90 2.58 -3.05 1.15
N SER A 91 2.07 -2.43 0.09
CA SER A 91 2.86 -1.55 -0.77
C SER A 91 3.39 -0.33 -0.01
N VAL A 92 2.59 0.27 0.86
CA VAL A 92 3.00 1.39 1.72
C VAL A 92 4.10 0.97 2.70
N TRP A 93 3.97 -0.20 3.34
CA TRP A 93 4.99 -0.75 4.24
C TRP A 93 6.31 -1.00 3.50
N ARG A 94 6.25 -1.60 2.31
CA ARG A 94 7.45 -1.90 1.52
C ARG A 94 8.15 -0.68 0.94
N VAL A 95 7.48 0.47 0.83
CA VAL A 95 8.14 1.77 0.59
C VAL A 95 8.81 2.29 1.86
N ARG A 96 8.13 2.16 3.00
CA ARG A 96 8.60 2.69 4.28
C ARG A 96 9.89 2.03 4.75
N ASP A 97 10.04 0.73 4.60
CA ASP A 97 11.18 0.00 5.18
C ASP A 97 12.52 0.44 4.55
N PRO A 98 12.66 0.54 3.22
CA PRO A 98 13.83 1.15 2.60
C PRO A 98 14.06 2.60 3.05
N VAL A 99 13.01 3.42 3.21
CA VAL A 99 13.14 4.81 3.71
C VAL A 99 13.71 4.81 5.13
N ARG A 100 13.23 3.93 6.00
CA ARG A 100 13.73 3.82 7.38
C ARG A 100 15.20 3.39 7.42
N LYS A 101 15.61 2.45 6.57
CA LYS A 101 17.03 2.06 6.46
C LYS A 101 17.90 3.20 5.95
N LEU A 102 17.39 4.01 5.03
CA LEU A 102 18.08 5.22 4.60
C LEU A 102 18.23 6.22 5.74
N GLU A 103 17.19 6.46 6.54
CA GLU A 103 17.28 7.33 7.73
C GLU A 103 18.34 6.81 8.72
N GLU A 104 18.37 5.51 9.01
CA GLU A 104 19.37 4.89 9.90
C GLU A 104 20.81 5.07 9.39
N VAL A 105 21.01 4.94 8.08
CA VAL A 105 22.32 5.12 7.43
C VAL A 105 22.70 6.59 7.31
N SER A 106 21.72 7.47 7.07
CA SER A 106 21.92 8.90 6.84
C SER A 106 22.20 9.69 8.12
N ILE A 107 21.82 9.20 9.32
CA ILE A 107 22.16 9.86 10.59
C ILE A 107 23.67 10.07 10.68
N PRO A 108 24.18 11.32 10.54
CA PRO A 108 25.52 11.66 10.96
C PRO A 108 25.39 12.03 12.43
N SER A 109 25.49 11.05 13.31
CA SER A 109 25.97 11.30 14.67
C SER A 109 25.30 12.43 15.47
N PHE A 110 23.96 12.47 15.55
CA PHE A 110 23.36 12.96 16.82
C PHE A 110 23.87 12.11 18.02
N PHE A 111 24.47 10.94 17.72
CA PHE A 111 25.13 10.00 18.63
C PHE A 111 26.64 10.24 18.94
N VAL A 112 27.34 11.26 18.42
CA VAL A 112 28.61 11.70 19.07
C VAL A 112 28.30 12.35 20.43
N THR A 113 27.10 12.91 20.58
CA THR A 113 26.68 13.66 21.78
C THR A 113 26.65 12.82 23.06
N PHE A 114 26.68 11.48 22.97
CA PHE A 114 26.73 10.56 24.12
C PHE A 114 27.91 9.55 24.06
N ALA A 115 28.97 9.83 23.30
CA ALA A 115 30.16 8.98 23.35
C ALA A 115 30.82 9.09 24.75
N PRO A 116 31.05 7.98 25.48
CA PRO A 116 31.84 8.02 26.71
C PRO A 116 33.22 8.58 26.40
N LYS A 117 33.71 9.52 27.21
CA LYS A 117 35.08 10.05 27.09
C LYS A 117 36.07 8.88 27.11
N GLY A 118 36.64 8.53 25.97
CA GLY A 118 37.84 7.69 25.90
C GLY A 118 37.82 6.48 24.97
N GLN A 119 36.73 6.15 24.27
CA GLN A 119 36.78 5.12 23.21
C GLN A 119 36.26 5.67 21.88
N SER A 120 37.21 5.92 20.97
CA SER A 120 36.97 6.13 19.55
C SER A 120 36.74 4.78 18.88
N PRO A 121 35.54 4.45 18.40
CA PRO A 121 35.46 3.50 17.29
C PRO A 121 36.06 4.21 16.07
N GLU A 122 37.04 3.59 15.41
CA GLU A 122 37.57 4.03 14.12
C GLU A 122 36.41 4.25 13.13
N LYS A 123 35.90 5.48 13.07
CA LYS A 123 34.75 5.94 12.28
C LYS A 123 35.17 6.99 11.25
N SER A 124 36.33 6.82 10.63
CA SER A 124 36.95 7.86 9.81
C SER A 124 36.85 7.66 8.29
N ASN A 125 36.09 6.71 7.74
CA ASN A 125 36.13 6.46 6.28
C ASN A 125 34.79 6.53 5.53
N TRP A 126 33.66 6.80 6.19
CA TRP A 126 32.34 6.76 5.54
C TRP A 126 31.93 8.16 5.05
N LEU A 127 32.42 9.19 5.73
CA LEU A 127 32.15 10.60 5.45
C LEU A 127 33.00 11.17 4.28
N GLN A 128 34.10 10.52 3.92
CA GLN A 128 35.05 11.07 2.94
C GLN A 128 34.87 10.53 1.52
N ASN A 129 33.85 9.70 1.32
CA ASN A 129 33.73 8.86 0.14
C ASN A 129 32.56 9.36 -0.74
N ARG A 130 32.77 10.44 -1.49
CA ARG A 130 31.82 10.93 -2.53
C ARG A 130 31.27 9.83 -3.48
N PRO A 131 32.00 8.73 -3.80
CA PRO A 131 31.42 7.61 -4.55
C PRO A 131 30.24 6.91 -3.85
N TYR A 132 30.13 6.98 -2.52
CA TYR A 132 29.02 6.39 -1.77
C TYR A 132 27.72 7.20 -1.91
N ALA A 133 27.77 8.54 -1.88
CA ALA A 133 26.58 9.37 -2.10
C ALA A 133 25.98 9.11 -3.50
N GLY A 134 26.83 9.05 -4.53
CA GLY A 134 26.45 8.66 -5.90
C GLY A 134 25.72 7.31 -5.98
N ARG A 135 26.15 6.32 -5.17
CA ARG A 135 25.54 4.99 -5.12
C ARG A 135 24.21 4.95 -4.37
N LEU A 136 23.94 5.89 -3.46
CA LEU A 136 22.68 5.98 -2.72
C LEU A 136 21.57 6.69 -3.51
N PHE A 137 21.92 7.63 -4.40
CA PHE A 137 20.92 8.39 -5.17
C PHE A 137 20.00 7.51 -6.03
N LYS A 138 20.54 6.48 -6.70
CA LYS A 138 19.71 5.62 -7.56
C LYS A 138 18.66 4.84 -6.74
N PRO A 139 19.02 4.11 -5.67
CA PRO A 139 18.03 3.50 -4.77
C PRO A 139 17.03 4.52 -4.18
N MET A 140 17.49 5.68 -3.70
CA MET A 140 16.61 6.72 -3.14
C MET A 140 15.61 7.23 -4.18
N HIS A 141 16.06 7.46 -5.40
CA HIS A 141 15.21 7.90 -6.50
C HIS A 141 14.18 6.83 -6.89
N ASP A 142 14.58 5.56 -6.97
CA ASP A 142 13.68 4.46 -7.30
C ASP A 142 12.60 4.26 -6.21
N ILE A 143 12.97 4.36 -4.93
CA ILE A 143 12.01 4.33 -3.81
C ILE A 143 11.09 5.56 -3.86
N SER A 144 11.61 6.74 -4.17
CA SER A 144 10.82 7.98 -4.28
C SER A 144 9.76 7.85 -5.37
N ARG A 145 10.14 7.37 -6.56
CA ARG A 145 9.19 7.10 -7.64
C ARG A 145 8.09 6.13 -7.21
N HIS A 146 8.45 5.05 -6.51
CA HIS A 146 7.46 4.08 -6.04
C HIS A 146 6.53 4.65 -4.98
N GLY A 147 7.08 5.46 -4.06
CA GLY A 147 6.31 6.17 -3.05
C GLY A 147 5.30 7.13 -3.68
N ILE A 148 5.72 7.92 -4.68
CA ILE A 148 4.86 8.81 -5.48
C ILE A 148 3.70 8.03 -6.08
N HIS A 149 4.03 6.99 -6.86
CA HIS A 149 3.02 6.17 -7.52
C HIS A 149 2.05 5.48 -6.53
N THR A 150 2.55 5.02 -5.38
CA THR A 150 1.68 4.42 -4.34
C THR A 150 0.67 5.44 -3.80
N SER A 151 1.08 6.70 -3.62
CA SER A 151 0.15 7.76 -3.20
C SER A 151 -0.85 8.15 -4.30
N GLU A 152 -0.42 8.16 -5.56
CA GLU A 152 -1.31 8.39 -6.72
C GLU A 152 -2.41 7.33 -6.78
N ILE A 153 -2.02 6.04 -6.68
CA ILE A 153 -2.96 4.91 -6.68
C ILE A 153 -3.91 4.96 -5.49
N LEU A 154 -3.41 5.30 -4.29
CA LEU A 154 -4.27 5.46 -3.12
C LEU A 154 -5.28 6.60 -3.31
N SER A 155 -4.88 7.70 -3.96
CA SER A 155 -5.78 8.81 -4.28
C SER A 155 -6.88 8.37 -5.25
N ALA A 156 -6.50 7.72 -6.35
CA ALA A 156 -7.46 7.18 -7.33
C ALA A 156 -8.41 6.14 -6.72
N THR A 157 -7.91 5.31 -5.79
CA THR A 157 -8.73 4.33 -5.07
C THR A 157 -9.73 5.03 -4.15
N ILE A 158 -9.32 6.07 -3.42
CA ILE A 158 -10.23 6.85 -2.56
C ILE A 158 -11.39 7.42 -3.40
N GLU A 159 -11.09 8.02 -4.54
CA GLU A 159 -12.10 8.56 -5.46
C GLU A 159 -13.04 7.44 -5.97
N THR A 160 -12.48 6.31 -6.39
CA THR A 160 -13.25 5.14 -6.85
C THR A 160 -14.20 4.64 -5.76
N LEU A 161 -13.72 4.45 -4.53
CA LEU A 161 -14.54 3.98 -3.42
C LEU A 161 -15.62 5.01 -3.02
N GLN A 162 -15.32 6.30 -3.09
CA GLN A 162 -16.30 7.37 -2.86
C GLN A 162 -17.41 7.35 -3.90
N GLU A 163 -17.08 7.19 -5.17
CA GLU A 163 -18.07 7.04 -6.24
C GLU A 163 -18.88 5.75 -6.09
N MET A 164 -18.24 4.64 -5.72
CA MET A 164 -18.95 3.39 -5.38
C MET A 164 -19.96 3.60 -4.25
N LEU A 165 -19.59 4.33 -3.19
CA LEU A 165 -20.51 4.65 -2.08
C LEU A 165 -21.67 5.54 -2.53
N ARG A 166 -21.40 6.50 -3.42
CA ARG A 166 -22.44 7.34 -4.01
C ARG A 166 -23.43 6.50 -4.81
N TYR A 167 -22.93 5.65 -5.72
CA TYR A 167 -23.77 4.75 -6.51
C TYR A 167 -24.55 3.76 -5.64
N GLN A 168 -23.91 3.17 -4.63
CA GLN A 168 -24.58 2.28 -3.67
C GLN A 168 -25.73 3.00 -2.96
N THR A 169 -25.51 4.23 -2.53
CA THR A 169 -26.54 5.05 -1.88
C THR A 169 -27.71 5.29 -2.82
N GLU A 170 -27.45 5.71 -4.06
CA GLU A 170 -28.51 5.95 -5.04
C GLU A 170 -29.31 4.70 -5.39
N VAL A 171 -28.64 3.55 -5.55
CA VAL A 171 -29.31 2.28 -5.86
C VAL A 171 -30.19 1.84 -4.70
N TYR A 172 -29.73 1.96 -3.45
CA TYR A 172 -30.52 1.60 -2.29
C TYR A 172 -31.72 2.54 -2.06
N ASP A 173 -31.61 3.80 -2.47
CA ASP A 173 -32.70 4.78 -2.32
C ASP A 173 -33.76 4.67 -3.42
N LYS A 174 -33.37 4.31 -4.65
CA LYS A 174 -34.26 4.23 -5.84
C LYS A 174 -35.07 2.95 -5.93
N GLU A 175 -34.54 1.86 -5.40
CA GLU A 175 -35.11 0.54 -5.58
C GLU A 175 -35.64 -0.01 -4.25
N PRO A 176 -36.92 -0.39 -4.18
CA PRO A 176 -37.51 -1.02 -3.00
C PRO A 176 -37.02 -2.49 -2.89
N TRP A 177 -35.74 -2.69 -2.61
CA TRP A 177 -35.16 -4.04 -2.48
C TRP A 177 -35.52 -4.71 -1.15
N THR A 178 -35.45 -6.04 -1.18
CA THR A 178 -35.74 -7.05 -0.15
C THR A 178 -34.91 -7.00 1.14
N HIS A 179 -33.99 -6.04 1.29
CA HIS A 179 -33.02 -6.04 2.38
C HIS A 179 -33.47 -5.16 3.53
N GLU A 180 -33.31 -5.67 4.75
CA GLU A 180 -33.61 -4.94 5.97
C GLU A 180 -32.85 -3.60 5.98
N LYS A 181 -33.50 -2.53 6.47
CA LYS A 181 -32.88 -1.21 6.62
C LYS A 181 -31.53 -1.29 7.35
N THR A 182 -31.42 -2.19 8.32
CA THR A 182 -30.19 -2.49 9.07
C THR A 182 -29.05 -2.96 8.15
N TYR A 183 -29.32 -3.83 7.18
CA TYR A 183 -28.32 -4.31 6.21
C TYR A 183 -27.78 -3.16 5.36
N GLN A 184 -28.65 -2.32 4.82
CA GLN A 184 -28.23 -1.21 3.96
C GLN A 184 -27.35 -0.22 4.72
N VAL A 185 -27.68 0.07 5.99
CA VAL A 185 -26.84 0.91 6.85
C VAL A 185 -25.49 0.26 7.08
N GLN A 186 -25.45 -1.04 7.45
CA GLN A 186 -24.20 -1.76 7.67
C GLN A 186 -23.30 -1.78 6.42
N ALA A 187 -23.87 -2.03 5.23
CA ALA A 187 -23.14 -2.03 3.98
C ALA A 187 -22.53 -0.65 3.64
N LYS A 188 -23.31 0.44 3.81
CA LYS A 188 -22.82 1.82 3.62
C LYS A 188 -21.72 2.17 4.62
N GLU A 189 -21.91 1.86 5.90
CA GLU A 189 -20.92 2.15 6.95
C GLU A 189 -19.63 1.37 6.77
N TYR A 190 -19.72 0.11 6.32
CA TYR A 190 -18.55 -0.68 6.01
C TYR A 190 -17.74 -0.07 4.85
N LEU A 191 -18.39 0.36 3.77
CA LEU A 191 -17.68 1.02 2.66
C LEU A 191 -17.08 2.39 3.10
N ARG A 192 -17.76 3.15 3.96
CA ARG A 192 -17.19 4.37 4.59
C ARG A 192 -15.94 4.05 5.39
N PHE A 193 -15.94 2.95 6.15
CA PHE A 193 -14.77 2.51 6.90
C PHE A 193 -13.60 2.19 5.95
N GLN A 194 -13.83 1.47 4.85
CA GLN A 194 -12.79 1.18 3.86
C GLN A 194 -12.23 2.44 3.19
N ILE A 195 -13.06 3.43 2.88
CA ILE A 195 -12.63 4.74 2.40
C ILE A 195 -11.70 5.41 3.43
N GLN A 196 -12.07 5.38 4.71
CA GLN A 196 -11.28 5.99 5.77
C GLN A 196 -9.95 5.25 6.02
N LEU A 197 -9.95 3.93 5.91
CA LEU A 197 -8.74 3.11 5.97
C LEU A 197 -7.79 3.49 4.83
N THR A 198 -8.30 3.57 3.60
CA THR A 198 -7.52 3.96 2.43
C THR A 198 -6.96 5.38 2.55
N LYS A 199 -7.74 6.34 3.07
CA LYS A 199 -7.25 7.70 3.41
C LYS A 199 -6.11 7.66 4.42
N SER A 200 -6.20 6.79 5.42
CA SER A 200 -5.15 6.63 6.43
C SER A 200 -3.87 6.05 5.82
N LEU A 201 -3.99 5.09 4.90
CA LEU A 201 -2.85 4.58 4.12
C LEU A 201 -2.22 5.66 3.25
N LYS A 202 -3.04 6.49 2.59
CA LYS A 202 -2.54 7.63 1.81
C LYS A 202 -1.70 8.58 2.66
N LEU A 203 -2.19 8.96 3.84
CA LEU A 203 -1.46 9.84 4.75
C LEU A 203 -0.11 9.23 5.16
N ARG A 204 -0.04 7.91 5.39
CA ARG A 204 1.22 7.20 5.66
C ARG A 204 2.16 7.23 4.46
N SER A 205 1.64 6.99 3.25
CA SER A 205 2.43 7.07 2.02
C SER A 205 3.01 8.47 1.82
N ASP A 206 2.21 9.51 2.00
CA ASP A 206 2.63 10.92 1.89
C ASP A 206 3.68 11.27 2.96
N SER A 207 3.54 10.72 4.17
CA SER A 207 4.56 10.88 5.22
C SER A 207 5.88 10.21 4.84
N ASN A 208 5.85 9.01 4.27
CA ASN A 208 7.05 8.31 3.81
C ASN A 208 7.77 9.07 2.69
N GLN A 209 7.02 9.67 1.76
CA GLN A 209 7.59 10.53 0.72
C GLN A 209 8.31 11.74 1.31
N LYS A 210 7.66 12.48 2.22
CA LYS A 210 8.27 13.65 2.88
C LYS A 210 9.54 13.29 3.65
N ARG A 211 9.54 12.13 4.31
CA ARG A 211 10.72 11.59 5.00
C ARG A 211 11.86 11.34 4.01
N LEU A 212 11.58 10.66 2.91
CA LEU A 212 12.57 10.40 1.87
C LEU A 212 13.08 11.69 1.20
N GLU A 213 12.22 12.67 0.96
CA GLU A 213 12.62 13.99 0.45
C GLU A 213 13.59 14.70 1.40
N ASN A 214 13.35 14.62 2.71
CA ASN A 214 14.29 15.14 3.71
C ASN A 214 15.65 14.44 3.60
N GLU A 215 15.67 13.11 3.47
CA GLU A 215 16.90 12.34 3.30
C GLU A 215 17.66 12.72 2.02
N VAL A 216 16.96 12.88 0.88
CA VAL A 216 17.56 13.33 -0.38
C VAL A 216 18.17 14.73 -0.21
N ASN A 217 17.48 15.64 0.48
CA ASN A 217 17.99 16.98 0.75
C ASN A 217 19.22 16.97 1.67
N LEU A 218 19.24 16.11 2.70
CA LEU A 218 20.40 15.95 3.58
C LEU A 218 21.63 15.50 2.78
N VAL A 219 21.51 14.47 1.95
CA VAL A 219 22.62 13.99 1.11
C VAL A 219 23.09 15.05 0.13
N ARG A 220 22.17 15.84 -0.45
CA ARG A 220 22.51 16.89 -1.43
C ARG A 220 23.21 18.10 -0.81
N ASN A 221 22.87 18.45 0.43
CA ASN A 221 23.33 19.68 1.09
C ASN A 221 24.53 19.46 2.05
N GLN A 222 25.12 18.25 2.10
CA GLN A 222 26.31 18.00 2.90
C GLN A 222 27.55 18.72 2.31
N PRO A 223 28.30 19.52 3.11
CA PRO A 223 29.54 20.13 2.66
C PRO A 223 30.59 19.03 2.41
N GLY A 224 31.23 19.07 1.24
CA GLY A 224 32.18 18.04 0.81
C GLY A 224 33.62 18.46 0.77
#